data_AF-A0A6N4VCK3-F1
#
_entry.id   AF-A0A6N4VCK3-F1
#
_cell.length_a   1.000
_cell.length_b   1.000
_cell.length_c   1.000
_cell.angle_alpha   90.00
_cell.angle_beta   90.00
_cell.angle_gamma   90.00
#
_symmetry.space_group_name_H-M   'P 1'
#
loop_
_entity.id
_entity.type
_entity.pdbx_description
1 polymer ?
#
loop_
_entity_poly.entity_id
_entity_poly.type
_entity_poly.pdbx_seq_one_letter_code
_entity_poly.pdbx_strand_id
1 'polypeptide(L)'
;MAAPELRLRATCPGLLVLPWDRPLRDWAAPQVALREMAVGPSRHLVRFVEADGQLWALKELPPRIAAREYGVLGRLEEMGLNAVRPAGVVIQPDFDTALLVTRYLVGSWQYRRMFMRLPPDAPKHRTRLFDAMATLLVDLHRHGVFWGDCSLANTLFSRDGQVLQAFLVDAETSETHPSLSDGQRTHDIDITVENVAAGLLDVAARLGRPDLQAGFIQEALGIRTRYQDLWELLHATPTFGFADRYRVEGTIRKLNELGFAVDEVSLQPVGTGTDELQLHVAVGDRRYYATALQRLTGLDVGEGQARILLGDLQAYRGQLSREAGHDVDERTAGQLWVMEVATPMMHRAHAAVGNSGSAVQAYCDLLEVRWLLSERAGHDVGTERALHALSRNVVPSESAAQLQVVETPTEPFSVLDDPEDEEQPDAEPF
;
A
#
# COMPACT_ATOMS: atom_id res chain seq x y z
N MET A 1 19.30 -36.69 8.21
CA MET A 1 18.76 -35.43 7.71
C MET A 1 19.73 -34.33 8.05
N ALA A 2 20.14 -33.52 7.08
CA ALA A 2 20.86 -32.30 7.35
C ALA A 2 19.91 -31.32 8.07
N ALA A 3 20.42 -30.63 9.08
CA ALA A 3 19.62 -29.58 9.72
C ALA A 3 19.38 -28.43 8.72
N PRO A 4 18.18 -27.83 8.70
CA PRO A 4 17.94 -26.64 7.91
C PRO A 4 18.80 -25.47 8.39
N GLU A 5 19.21 -24.59 7.47
CA GLU A 5 19.91 -23.36 7.79
C GLU A 5 18.91 -22.21 7.90
N LEU A 6 18.76 -21.63 9.09
CA LEU A 6 17.80 -20.56 9.36
C LEU A 6 18.53 -19.22 9.44
N ARG A 7 18.10 -18.26 8.60
CA ARG A 7 18.45 -16.85 8.74
C ARG A 7 17.20 -16.02 8.94
N LEU A 8 16.84 -15.76 10.20
CA LEU A 8 15.67 -14.98 10.57
C LEU A 8 16.09 -13.60 11.11
N ARG A 9 15.41 -12.55 10.65
CA ARG A 9 15.48 -11.18 11.20
C ARG A 9 14.44 -10.96 12.28
N ALA A 10 13.32 -11.68 12.22
CA ALA A 10 12.34 -11.71 13.29
C ALA A 10 12.74 -12.77 14.33
N THR A 11 12.93 -12.35 15.59
CA THR A 11 13.34 -13.22 16.71
C THR A 11 12.15 -13.79 17.48
N CYS A 12 10.99 -13.93 16.83
CA CYS A 12 9.76 -14.38 17.44
C CYS A 12 9.83 -15.91 17.75
N PRO A 13 9.64 -16.35 19.01
CA PRO A 13 9.79 -17.75 19.41
C PRO A 13 8.90 -18.72 18.60
N GLY A 14 7.67 -18.31 18.29
CA GLY A 14 6.72 -19.09 17.51
C GLY A 14 7.21 -19.39 16.09
N LEU A 15 8.00 -18.50 15.50
CA LEU A 15 8.59 -18.70 14.18
C LEU A 15 9.76 -19.69 14.23
N LEU A 16 10.55 -19.69 15.31
CA LEU A 16 11.68 -20.60 15.48
C LEU A 16 11.27 -22.07 15.65
N VAL A 17 10.10 -22.33 16.23
CA VAL A 17 9.58 -23.68 16.49
C VAL A 17 8.79 -24.27 15.31
N LEU A 18 8.68 -23.55 14.20
CA LEU A 18 8.06 -24.08 12.99
C LEU A 18 8.87 -25.27 12.44
N PRO A 19 8.21 -26.18 11.72
CA PRO A 19 8.83 -27.43 11.29
C PRO A 19 9.68 -27.24 10.02
N TRP A 20 10.77 -26.50 10.18
CA TRP A 20 11.71 -26.12 9.11
C TRP A 20 12.45 -27.30 8.47
N ASP A 21 12.38 -28.48 9.09
CA ASP A 21 13.01 -29.72 8.67
C ASP A 21 12.17 -30.53 7.67
N ARG A 22 10.99 -30.05 7.27
CA ARG A 22 10.12 -30.69 6.27
C ARG A 22 9.62 -29.70 5.19
N PRO A 23 9.30 -30.17 3.97
CA PRO A 23 8.78 -29.34 2.89
C PRO A 23 7.47 -28.63 3.27
N LEU A 24 7.20 -27.45 2.72
CA LEU A 24 6.05 -26.62 3.11
C LEU A 24 4.70 -27.29 2.81
N ARG A 25 4.65 -28.12 1.77
CA ARG A 25 3.45 -28.91 1.40
C ARG A 25 3.01 -29.90 2.48
N ASP A 26 3.93 -30.37 3.32
CA ASP A 26 3.66 -31.39 4.34
C ASP A 26 3.27 -30.76 5.69
N TRP A 27 3.17 -29.43 5.75
CA TRP A 27 2.74 -28.72 6.95
C TRP A 27 1.23 -28.79 7.08
N ALA A 28 0.75 -29.20 8.25
CA ALA A 28 -0.68 -29.39 8.51
C ALA A 28 -1.11 -28.81 9.85
N ALA A 29 -2.37 -28.36 9.90
CA ALA A 29 -3.05 -28.05 11.15
C ALA A 29 -3.33 -29.35 11.95
N PRO A 30 -3.37 -29.31 13.29
CA PRO A 30 -3.21 -28.14 14.16
C PRO A 30 -1.76 -27.89 14.60
N GLN A 31 -0.79 -28.67 14.11
CA GLN A 31 0.63 -28.60 14.53
C GLN A 31 1.25 -27.24 14.18
N VAL A 32 0.78 -26.63 13.10
CA VAL A 32 1.10 -25.27 12.68
C VAL A 32 -0.22 -24.50 12.58
N ALA A 33 -0.25 -23.27 13.10
CA ALA A 33 -1.39 -22.37 12.97
C ALA A 33 -1.45 -21.80 11.53
N LEU A 34 -1.81 -22.66 10.58
CA LEU A 34 -2.00 -22.31 9.19
C LEU A 34 -3.26 -21.45 9.02
N ARG A 35 -3.16 -20.42 8.21
CA ARG A 35 -4.28 -19.60 7.77
C ARG A 35 -4.53 -19.83 6.29
N GLU A 36 -5.75 -20.21 5.95
CA GLU A 36 -6.19 -20.23 4.57
C GLU A 36 -6.44 -18.80 4.10
N MET A 37 -5.76 -18.43 3.02
CA MET A 37 -5.91 -17.13 2.39
C MET A 37 -6.26 -17.34 0.93
N ALA A 38 -7.24 -16.59 0.44
CA ALA A 38 -7.55 -16.52 -0.98
C ALA A 38 -6.44 -15.72 -1.69
N VAL A 39 -5.31 -16.38 -1.95
CA VAL A 39 -4.22 -15.86 -2.77
C VAL A 39 -4.54 -16.11 -4.24
N GLY A 40 -4.23 -15.15 -5.11
CA GLY A 40 -4.19 -15.40 -6.55
C GLY A 40 -3.21 -16.54 -6.92
N PRO A 41 -3.30 -17.05 -8.16
CA PRO A 41 -2.42 -18.12 -8.61
C PRO A 41 -0.96 -17.69 -8.44
N SER A 42 -0.17 -18.53 -7.77
CA SER A 42 1.27 -18.33 -7.61
C SER A 42 2.01 -19.46 -8.31
N ARG A 43 3.11 -19.12 -8.98
CA ARG A 43 4.02 -20.11 -9.58
C ARG A 43 4.68 -21.01 -8.52
N HIS A 44 4.73 -20.55 -7.26
CA HIS A 44 5.37 -21.21 -6.14
C HIS A 44 4.35 -21.52 -5.04
N LEU A 45 4.62 -22.52 -4.22
CA LEU A 45 3.77 -22.82 -3.07
C LEU A 45 3.90 -21.71 -2.02
N VAL A 46 2.77 -21.12 -1.64
CA VAL A 46 2.67 -20.11 -0.58
C VAL A 46 1.75 -20.61 0.53
N ARG A 47 2.20 -20.51 1.78
CA ARG A 47 1.38 -20.76 2.98
C ARG A 47 1.46 -19.57 3.92
N PHE A 48 0.39 -19.35 4.68
CA PHE A 48 0.35 -18.30 5.69
C PHE A 48 0.30 -18.93 7.07
N VAL A 49 1.14 -18.42 7.97
CA VAL A 49 1.32 -18.96 9.31
C VAL A 49 1.13 -17.85 10.32
N GLU A 50 0.32 -18.09 11.34
CA GLU A 50 0.25 -17.22 12.50
C GLU A 50 1.26 -17.67 13.56
N ALA A 51 2.13 -16.74 13.97
CA ALA A 51 3.09 -16.97 15.04
C ALA A 51 3.25 -15.69 15.86
N ASP A 52 3.16 -15.82 17.19
CA ASP A 52 3.26 -14.71 18.15
C ASP A 52 2.32 -13.53 17.85
N GLY A 53 1.08 -13.85 17.43
CA GLY A 53 0.06 -12.84 17.08
C GLY A 53 0.34 -12.08 15.78
N GLN A 54 1.32 -12.52 14.99
CA GLN A 54 1.64 -11.95 13.68
C GLN A 54 1.41 -12.99 12.58
N LEU A 55 1.00 -12.50 11.41
CA LEU A 55 0.81 -13.32 10.22
C LEU A 55 2.04 -13.22 9.32
N TRP A 56 2.53 -14.38 8.88
CA TRP A 56 3.71 -14.53 8.04
C TRP A 56 3.33 -15.21 6.73
N ALA A 57 3.93 -14.81 5.63
CA ALA A 57 3.83 -15.50 4.35
C ALA A 57 5.13 -16.29 4.11
N LEU A 58 4.99 -17.57 3.79
CA LEU A 58 6.08 -18.49 3.51
C LEU A 58 5.97 -18.91 2.05
N LYS A 59 6.99 -18.60 1.24
CA LYS A 59 7.08 -18.94 -0.19
C LYS A 59 8.18 -19.98 -0.39
N GLU A 60 7.83 -21.17 -0.87
CA GLU A 60 8.78 -22.25 -1.17
C GLU A 60 9.40 -22.02 -2.56
N LEU A 61 10.73 -21.99 -2.62
CA LEU A 61 11.52 -21.54 -3.76
C LEU A 61 12.79 -22.39 -3.92
N PRO A 62 13.40 -22.45 -5.11
CA PRO A 62 14.78 -22.90 -5.25
C PRO A 62 15.74 -22.02 -4.43
N PRO A 63 16.77 -22.57 -3.75
CA PRO A 63 17.63 -21.85 -2.81
C PRO A 63 18.27 -20.57 -3.37
N ARG A 64 18.74 -20.62 -4.62
CA ARG A 64 19.35 -19.47 -5.30
C ARG A 64 18.34 -18.33 -5.51
N ILE A 65 17.11 -18.67 -5.87
CA ILE A 65 16.04 -17.71 -6.13
C ILE A 65 15.61 -17.08 -4.79
N ALA A 66 15.38 -17.89 -3.76
CA ALA A 66 15.02 -17.40 -2.42
C ALA A 66 16.06 -16.43 -1.85
N ALA A 67 17.35 -16.77 -1.97
CA ALA A 67 18.44 -15.93 -1.48
C ALA A 67 18.52 -14.59 -2.24
N ARG A 68 18.30 -14.60 -3.57
CA ARG A 68 18.27 -13.38 -4.38
C ARG A 68 17.07 -12.51 -4.03
N GLU A 69 15.88 -13.08 -3.97
CA GLU A 69 14.63 -12.37 -3.65
C GLU A 69 14.70 -11.77 -2.24
N TYR A 70 15.18 -12.52 -1.24
CA TYR A 70 15.45 -12.03 0.11
C TYR A 70 16.40 -10.82 0.10
N GLY A 71 17.48 -10.87 -0.68
CA GLY A 71 18.44 -9.78 -0.81
C GLY A 71 17.88 -8.54 -1.52
N VAL A 72 17.00 -8.70 -2.51
CA VAL A 72 16.32 -7.58 -3.16
C VAL A 72 15.33 -6.93 -2.19
N LEU A 73 14.45 -7.71 -1.56
CA LEU A 73 13.48 -7.19 -0.58
C LEU A 73 14.16 -6.46 0.58
N GLY A 74 15.33 -6.95 1.02
CA GLY A 74 16.12 -6.28 2.06
C GLY A 74 16.58 -4.88 1.62
N ARG A 75 17.06 -4.74 0.39
CA ARG A 75 17.45 -3.44 -0.18
C ARG A 75 16.26 -2.51 -0.38
N LEU A 76 15.11 -3.02 -0.81
CA LEU A 76 13.89 -2.22 -0.92
C LEU A 76 13.46 -1.66 0.45
N GLU A 77 13.55 -2.47 1.51
CA GLU A 77 13.28 -2.03 2.87
C GLU A 77 14.27 -0.95 3.35
N GLU A 78 15.57 -1.11 3.07
CA GLU A 78 16.60 -0.11 3.38
C GLU A 78 16.36 1.22 2.67
N MET A 79 15.84 1.18 1.44
CA MET A 79 15.45 2.36 0.65
C MET A 79 14.09 2.95 1.07
N GLY A 80 13.37 2.34 2.02
CA GLY A 80 12.04 2.79 2.42
C GLY A 80 10.95 2.61 1.35
N LEU A 81 11.18 1.72 0.37
CA LEU A 81 10.24 1.47 -0.72
C LEU A 81 9.08 0.57 -0.28
N ASN A 82 7.91 0.77 -0.91
CA ASN A 82 6.71 -0.01 -0.62
C ASN A 82 6.82 -1.43 -1.21
N ALA A 83 7.39 -2.33 -0.41
CA ALA A 83 7.46 -3.75 -0.67
C ALA A 83 7.15 -4.56 0.60
N VAL A 84 6.80 -5.83 0.45
CA VAL A 84 6.67 -6.75 1.58
C VAL A 84 8.00 -6.88 2.32
N ARG A 85 7.95 -6.87 3.65
CA ARG A 85 9.18 -6.86 4.46
C ARG A 85 9.72 -8.27 4.66
N PRO A 86 11.00 -8.54 4.32
CA PRO A 86 11.58 -9.86 4.49
C PRO A 86 11.86 -10.13 5.97
N ALA A 87 11.33 -11.24 6.46
CA ALA A 87 11.49 -11.71 7.83
C ALA A 87 12.61 -12.74 7.97
N GLY A 88 12.92 -13.46 6.90
CA GLY A 88 14.00 -14.43 6.90
C GLY A 88 14.04 -15.30 5.64
N VAL A 89 15.06 -16.15 5.57
CA VAL A 89 15.19 -17.21 4.57
C VAL A 89 15.66 -18.48 5.29
N VAL A 90 15.06 -19.61 4.93
CA VAL A 90 15.40 -20.92 5.51
C VAL A 90 15.80 -21.86 4.38
N ILE A 91 17.02 -22.37 4.38
CA ILE A 91 17.50 -23.32 3.37
C ILE A 91 17.29 -24.73 3.90
N GLN A 92 16.74 -25.61 3.07
CA GLN A 92 16.48 -27.01 3.39
C GLN A 92 17.33 -27.91 2.46
N PRO A 93 18.58 -28.26 2.86
CA PRO A 93 19.52 -28.95 1.98
C PRO A 93 19.01 -30.32 1.50
N ASP A 94 18.26 -31.02 2.34
CA ASP A 94 17.75 -32.37 2.02
C ASP A 94 16.66 -32.37 0.93
N PHE A 95 16.06 -31.22 0.63
CA PHE A 95 14.97 -31.10 -0.37
C PHE A 95 15.35 -30.23 -1.57
N ASP A 96 16.55 -29.62 -1.58
CA ASP A 96 16.95 -28.60 -2.55
C ASP A 96 15.94 -27.43 -2.68
N THR A 97 15.36 -27.05 -1.54
CA THR A 97 14.39 -25.95 -1.43
C THR A 97 14.84 -24.92 -0.39
N ALA A 98 14.29 -23.73 -0.48
CA ALA A 98 14.36 -22.71 0.55
C ALA A 98 12.99 -22.05 0.73
N LEU A 99 12.73 -21.58 1.95
CA LEU A 99 11.53 -20.86 2.32
C LEU A 99 11.88 -19.39 2.53
N LEU A 100 11.34 -18.52 1.69
CA LEU A 100 11.35 -17.08 1.92
C LEU A 100 10.21 -16.74 2.88
N VAL A 101 10.54 -16.07 3.98
CA VAL A 101 9.58 -15.64 4.99
C VAL A 101 9.42 -14.13 4.89
N THR A 102 8.20 -13.65 4.69
CA THR A 102 7.86 -12.22 4.68
C THR A 102 6.78 -11.90 5.71
N ARG A 103 6.77 -10.66 6.20
CA ARG A 103 5.66 -10.15 7.03
C ARG A 103 4.43 -9.98 6.15
N TYR A 104 3.29 -10.49 6.59
CA TYR A 104 2.03 -10.20 5.93
C TYR A 104 1.66 -8.73 6.11
N LEU A 105 1.23 -8.08 5.03
CA LEU A 105 0.77 -6.69 5.07
C LEU A 105 -0.69 -6.66 5.56
N VAL A 106 -0.89 -6.42 6.86
CA VAL A 106 -2.22 -6.35 7.48
C VAL A 106 -3.03 -5.20 6.89
N GLY A 107 -4.32 -5.43 6.65
CA GLY A 107 -5.20 -4.42 6.05
C GLY A 107 -4.96 -4.20 4.56
N SER A 108 -4.16 -5.04 3.92
CA SER A 108 -3.98 -5.00 2.47
C SER A 108 -4.99 -5.86 1.72
N TRP A 109 -5.22 -5.50 0.46
CA TRP A 109 -6.09 -6.22 -0.45
C TRP A 109 -5.33 -6.64 -1.70
N GLN A 110 -5.66 -7.84 -2.17
CA GLN A 110 -5.35 -8.25 -3.52
C GLN A 110 -6.40 -7.69 -4.47
N TYR A 111 -5.92 -7.27 -5.64
CA TYR A 111 -6.73 -6.62 -6.65
C TYR A 111 -8.01 -7.38 -7.03
N ARG A 112 -7.92 -8.70 -7.22
CA ARG A 112 -9.05 -9.55 -7.66
C ARG A 112 -10.26 -9.43 -6.74
N ARG A 113 -10.03 -9.37 -5.41
CA ARG A 113 -11.09 -9.20 -4.41
C ARG A 113 -11.70 -7.80 -4.45
N MET A 114 -10.86 -6.79 -4.69
CA MET A 114 -11.33 -5.42 -4.79
C MET A 114 -12.20 -5.23 -6.04
N PHE A 115 -11.83 -5.81 -7.17
CA PHE A 115 -12.59 -5.71 -8.42
C PHE A 115 -13.91 -6.47 -8.42
N MET A 116 -13.97 -7.65 -7.80
CA MET A 116 -15.23 -8.39 -7.67
C MET A 116 -16.23 -7.68 -6.75
N ARG A 117 -15.75 -6.83 -5.82
CA ARG A 117 -16.59 -6.09 -4.87
C ARG A 117 -16.88 -4.66 -5.31
N LEU A 118 -16.02 -4.07 -6.12
CA LEU A 118 -16.27 -2.76 -6.73
C LEU A 118 -17.33 -2.91 -7.82
N PRO A 119 -18.31 -1.98 -7.90
CA PRO A 119 -19.23 -1.98 -9.02
C PRO A 119 -18.44 -1.92 -10.33
N PRO A 120 -18.68 -2.85 -11.29
CA PRO A 120 -17.97 -2.87 -12.57
C PRO A 120 -18.12 -1.55 -13.33
N ASP A 121 -19.19 -0.80 -13.06
CA ASP A 121 -19.50 0.50 -13.66
C ASP A 121 -18.91 1.70 -12.88
N ALA A 122 -18.00 1.48 -11.92
CA ALA A 122 -17.35 2.54 -11.13
C ALA A 122 -15.86 2.75 -11.49
N PRO A 123 -15.55 3.32 -12.68
CA PRO A 123 -14.17 3.50 -13.16
C PRO A 123 -13.32 4.39 -12.24
N LYS A 124 -13.94 5.30 -11.48
CA LYS A 124 -13.23 6.19 -10.55
C LYS A 124 -12.43 5.46 -9.48
N HIS A 125 -12.92 4.31 -8.99
CA HIS A 125 -12.19 3.53 -7.97
C HIS A 125 -10.98 2.82 -8.57
N ARG A 126 -11.11 2.32 -9.80
CA ARG A 126 -10.01 1.68 -10.53
C ARG A 126 -8.90 2.67 -10.87
N THR A 127 -9.26 3.89 -11.26
CA THR A 127 -8.29 4.97 -11.48
C THR A 127 -7.36 5.15 -10.29
N ARG A 128 -7.88 5.20 -9.05
CA ARG A 128 -7.04 5.36 -7.84
C ARG A 128 -6.03 4.22 -7.65
N LEU A 129 -6.33 3.01 -8.10
CA LEU A 129 -5.39 1.88 -8.05
C LEU A 129 -4.30 2.02 -9.09
N PHE A 130 -4.67 2.38 -10.31
CA PHE A 130 -3.70 2.61 -11.38
C PHE A 130 -2.78 3.79 -11.03
N ASP A 131 -3.31 4.82 -10.37
CA ASP A 131 -2.50 5.92 -9.83
C ASP A 131 -1.53 5.40 -8.75
N ALA A 132 -1.97 4.52 -7.84
CA ALA A 132 -1.13 3.90 -6.83
C ALA A 132 -0.02 3.01 -7.44
N MET A 133 -0.35 2.22 -8.48
CA MET A 133 0.63 1.39 -9.21
C MET A 133 1.65 2.24 -9.96
N ALA A 134 1.20 3.28 -10.67
CA ALA A 134 2.09 4.21 -11.36
C ALA A 134 3.02 4.93 -10.37
N THR A 135 2.49 5.34 -9.22
CA THR A 135 3.25 5.95 -8.13
C THR A 135 4.29 4.99 -7.55
N LEU A 136 3.95 3.71 -7.36
CA LEU A 136 4.91 2.68 -6.96
C LEU A 136 6.03 2.54 -8.00
N LEU A 137 5.69 2.35 -9.27
CA LEU A 137 6.67 2.19 -10.35
C LEU A 137 7.61 3.38 -10.48
N VAL A 138 7.08 4.61 -10.47
CA VAL A 138 7.91 5.83 -10.50
C VAL A 138 8.93 5.82 -9.37
N ASP A 139 8.51 5.46 -8.16
CA ASP A 139 9.44 5.47 -7.03
C ASP A 139 10.43 4.31 -7.01
N LEU A 140 10.04 3.11 -7.49
CA LEU A 140 11.01 2.05 -7.76
C LEU A 140 12.07 2.55 -8.76
N HIS A 141 11.64 3.14 -9.87
CA HIS A 141 12.52 3.57 -10.94
C HIS A 141 13.44 4.74 -10.54
N ARG A 142 12.96 5.68 -9.72
CA ARG A 142 13.78 6.76 -9.14
C ARG A 142 14.90 6.23 -8.26
N HIS A 143 14.72 5.06 -7.66
CA HIS A 143 15.73 4.37 -6.83
C HIS A 143 16.52 3.32 -7.61
N GLY A 144 16.43 3.31 -8.95
CA GLY A 144 17.19 2.38 -9.78
C GLY A 144 16.67 0.94 -9.76
N VAL A 145 15.43 0.72 -9.31
CA VAL A 145 14.83 -0.61 -9.19
C VAL A 145 13.95 -0.90 -10.41
N PHE A 146 14.30 -1.94 -11.16
CA PHE A 146 13.45 -2.54 -12.20
C PHE A 146 12.64 -3.68 -11.56
N TRP A 147 11.32 -3.68 -11.71
CA TRP A 147 10.45 -4.70 -11.14
C TRP A 147 10.40 -5.95 -12.01
N GLY A 148 10.03 -5.80 -13.29
CA GLY A 148 10.00 -6.88 -14.28
C GLY A 148 8.81 -7.85 -14.19
N ASP A 149 7.93 -7.70 -13.20
CA ASP A 149 6.72 -8.51 -13.05
C ASP A 149 5.61 -7.76 -12.29
N CYS A 150 5.52 -6.45 -12.55
CA CYS A 150 4.45 -5.61 -12.03
C CYS A 150 3.12 -6.11 -12.62
N SER A 151 2.25 -6.60 -11.74
CA SER A 151 0.97 -7.18 -12.13
C SER A 151 -0.05 -6.99 -11.02
N LEU A 152 -1.32 -7.19 -11.35
CA LEU A 152 -2.42 -7.13 -10.38
C LEU A 152 -2.33 -8.23 -9.31
N ALA A 153 -1.68 -9.36 -9.63
CA ALA A 153 -1.49 -10.48 -8.72
C ALA A 153 -0.30 -10.25 -7.77
N ASN A 154 0.76 -9.58 -8.26
CA ASN A 154 1.97 -9.30 -7.49
C ASN A 154 1.94 -7.94 -6.77
N THR A 155 0.80 -7.25 -6.79
CA THR A 155 0.59 -5.96 -6.14
C THR A 155 -0.44 -6.07 -5.03
N LEU A 156 -0.08 -5.64 -3.82
CA LEU A 156 -1.03 -5.42 -2.74
C LEU A 156 -1.39 -3.93 -2.65
N PHE A 157 -2.62 -3.65 -2.27
CA PHE A 157 -3.09 -2.30 -2.04
C PHE A 157 -3.42 -2.11 -0.58
N SER A 158 -3.09 -0.96 -0.02
CA SER A 158 -3.50 -0.56 1.33
C SER A 158 -3.97 0.89 1.31
N ARG A 159 -4.86 1.23 2.23
CA ARG A 159 -5.20 2.62 2.52
C ARG A 159 -4.07 3.23 3.33
N ASP A 160 -3.69 4.45 2.96
CA ASP A 160 -2.75 5.28 3.73
C ASP A 160 -3.34 6.69 3.84
N GLY A 161 -4.18 6.89 4.86
CA GLY A 161 -4.90 8.14 5.06
C GLY A 161 -5.96 8.29 3.98
N GLN A 162 -5.85 9.32 3.14
CA GLN A 162 -6.84 9.58 2.09
C GLN A 162 -6.50 8.92 0.75
N VAL A 163 -5.29 8.37 0.59
CA VAL A 163 -4.83 7.77 -0.67
C VAL A 163 -4.83 6.24 -0.60
N LEU A 164 -4.71 5.61 -1.77
CA LEU A 164 -4.37 4.20 -1.90
C LEU A 164 -2.88 4.09 -2.24
N GLN A 165 -2.19 3.16 -1.59
CA GLN A 165 -0.81 2.81 -1.89
C GLN A 165 -0.72 1.39 -2.42
N ALA A 166 0.17 1.20 -3.38
CA ALA A 166 0.54 -0.10 -3.91
C ALA A 166 1.84 -0.58 -3.26
N PHE A 167 1.96 -1.90 -3.09
CA PHE A 167 3.11 -2.59 -2.52
C PHE A 167 3.54 -3.73 -3.42
N LEU A 168 4.86 -3.81 -3.66
CA LEU A 168 5.50 -4.92 -4.37
C LEU A 168 5.54 -6.16 -3.46
N VAL A 169 5.02 -7.29 -3.96
CA VAL A 169 5.03 -8.56 -3.22
C VAL A 169 6.08 -9.54 -3.73
N ASP A 170 6.20 -9.65 -5.05
CA ASP A 170 7.12 -10.57 -5.70
C ASP A 170 8.30 -9.80 -6.29
N ALA A 171 9.49 -10.03 -5.74
CA ALA A 171 10.74 -9.42 -6.20
C ALA A 171 11.62 -10.42 -6.99
N GLU A 172 11.08 -11.58 -7.36
CA GLU A 172 11.82 -12.64 -8.06
C GLU A 172 12.47 -12.15 -9.35
N THR A 173 11.79 -11.31 -10.13
CA THR A 173 12.30 -10.75 -11.39
C THR A 173 13.04 -9.42 -11.21
N SER A 174 13.03 -8.86 -10.00
CA SER A 174 13.47 -7.49 -9.78
C SER A 174 14.99 -7.35 -9.79
N GLU A 175 15.44 -6.22 -10.31
CA GLU A 175 16.85 -5.84 -10.40
C GLU A 175 17.07 -4.46 -9.81
N THR A 176 18.24 -4.27 -9.20
CA THR A 176 18.64 -2.98 -8.62
C THR A 176 19.89 -2.49 -9.35
N HIS A 177 19.83 -1.28 -9.86
CA HIS A 177 20.91 -0.60 -10.57
C HIS A 177 21.21 0.73 -9.88
N PRO A 178 22.39 1.34 -10.10
CA PRO A 178 22.65 2.71 -9.63
C PRO A 178 21.64 3.72 -10.17
N SER A 179 21.20 3.53 -11.42
CA SER A 179 20.08 4.22 -12.04
C SER A 179 19.52 3.37 -13.18
N LEU A 180 18.23 3.54 -13.49
CA LEU A 180 17.64 2.91 -14.67
C LEU A 180 17.76 3.79 -15.90
N SER A 181 18.15 3.19 -17.02
CA SER A 181 18.06 3.81 -18.34
C SER A 181 16.59 4.01 -18.78
N ASP A 182 16.36 4.93 -19.71
CA ASP A 182 15.03 5.18 -20.28
C ASP A 182 14.45 3.92 -20.93
N GLY A 183 15.31 3.09 -21.55
CA GLY A 183 14.93 1.80 -22.12
C GLY A 183 14.46 0.78 -21.08
N GLN A 184 15.17 0.66 -19.96
CA GLN A 184 14.76 -0.21 -18.84
C GLN A 184 13.42 0.23 -18.25
N ARG A 185 13.23 1.54 -18.02
CA ARG A 185 11.96 2.07 -17.50
C ARG A 185 10.81 1.82 -18.48
N THR A 186 11.04 2.08 -19.77
CA THR A 186 10.03 1.84 -20.82
C THR A 186 9.64 0.36 -20.86
N HIS A 187 10.62 -0.53 -20.80
CA HIS A 187 10.38 -1.96 -20.81
C HIS A 187 9.56 -2.43 -19.59
N ASP A 188 9.85 -1.93 -18.39
CA ASP A 188 9.09 -2.29 -17.18
C ASP A 188 7.62 -1.82 -17.26
N ILE A 189 7.40 -0.65 -17.87
CA ILE A 189 6.06 -0.13 -18.12
C ILE A 189 5.33 -0.98 -19.18
N ASP A 190 6.03 -1.43 -20.22
CA ASP A 190 5.45 -2.33 -21.23
C ASP A 190 4.97 -3.63 -20.58
N ILE A 191 5.82 -4.27 -19.77
CA ILE A 191 5.49 -5.46 -18.98
C ILE A 191 4.28 -5.19 -18.08
N THR A 192 4.28 -4.05 -17.36
CA THR A 192 3.16 -3.67 -16.48
C THR A 192 1.85 -3.59 -17.24
N VAL A 193 1.84 -2.90 -18.39
CA VAL A 193 0.63 -2.70 -19.19
C VAL A 193 0.10 -4.03 -19.70
N GLU A 194 0.96 -4.91 -20.19
CA GLU A 194 0.58 -6.26 -20.66
C GLU A 194 0.01 -7.11 -19.53
N ASN A 195 0.72 -7.18 -18.40
CA ASN A 195 0.31 -7.95 -17.23
C ASN A 195 -1.01 -7.47 -16.63
N VAL A 196 -1.19 -6.15 -16.51
CA VAL A 196 -2.43 -5.57 -15.97
C VAL A 196 -3.59 -5.77 -16.94
N ALA A 197 -3.36 -5.61 -18.25
CA ALA A 197 -4.39 -5.90 -19.26
C ALA A 197 -4.82 -7.37 -19.18
N ALA A 198 -3.88 -8.31 -19.11
CA ALA A 198 -4.17 -9.73 -18.96
C ALA A 198 -4.99 -10.02 -17.69
N GLY A 199 -4.57 -9.48 -16.54
CA GLY A 199 -5.29 -9.65 -15.28
C GLY A 199 -6.70 -9.05 -15.28
N LEU A 200 -6.90 -7.93 -15.99
CA LEU A 200 -8.23 -7.34 -16.17
C LEU A 200 -9.14 -8.18 -17.08
N LEU A 201 -8.60 -8.76 -18.15
CA LEU A 201 -9.35 -9.63 -19.04
C LEU A 201 -9.82 -10.90 -18.33
N ASP A 202 -8.97 -11.49 -17.48
CA ASP A 202 -9.33 -12.59 -16.58
C ASP A 202 -10.48 -12.20 -15.64
N VAL A 203 -10.45 -10.98 -15.07
CA VAL A 203 -11.57 -10.47 -14.27
C VAL A 203 -12.86 -10.35 -15.10
N ALA A 204 -12.79 -9.80 -16.32
CA ALA A 204 -13.98 -9.66 -17.18
C ALA A 204 -14.58 -11.03 -17.55
N ALA A 205 -13.73 -12.02 -17.82
CA ALA A 205 -14.16 -13.39 -18.12
C ALA A 205 -14.88 -14.01 -16.93
N ARG A 206 -14.32 -13.90 -15.71
CA ARG A 206 -14.97 -14.43 -14.49
C ARG A 206 -16.27 -13.75 -14.12
N LEU A 207 -16.41 -12.46 -14.43
CA LEU A 207 -17.67 -11.74 -14.24
C LEU A 207 -18.72 -12.09 -15.31
N GLY A 208 -18.37 -12.85 -16.35
CA GLY A 208 -19.25 -13.10 -17.49
C GLY A 208 -19.59 -11.81 -18.26
N ARG A 209 -18.68 -10.83 -18.25
CA ARG A 209 -18.89 -9.47 -18.80
C ARG A 209 -17.88 -9.15 -19.90
N PRO A 210 -17.96 -9.82 -21.07
CA PRO A 210 -17.03 -9.59 -22.18
C PRO A 210 -17.13 -8.17 -22.75
N ASP A 211 -18.25 -7.49 -22.55
CA ASP A 211 -18.47 -6.08 -22.93
C ASP A 211 -17.49 -5.12 -22.24
N LEU A 212 -16.92 -5.49 -21.08
CA LEU A 212 -15.95 -4.68 -20.35
C LEU A 212 -14.52 -4.75 -20.90
N GLN A 213 -14.20 -5.77 -21.72
CA GLN A 213 -12.82 -6.06 -22.15
C GLN A 213 -12.16 -4.87 -22.86
N ALA A 214 -12.87 -4.21 -23.78
CA ALA A 214 -12.34 -3.07 -24.51
C ALA A 214 -12.02 -1.89 -23.56
N GLY A 215 -12.92 -1.61 -22.60
CA GLY A 215 -12.69 -0.57 -21.60
C GLY A 215 -11.51 -0.87 -20.69
N PHE A 216 -11.40 -2.12 -20.24
CA PHE A 216 -10.29 -2.58 -19.41
C PHE A 216 -8.93 -2.51 -20.11
N ILE A 217 -8.85 -2.84 -21.39
CA ILE A 217 -7.61 -2.66 -22.17
C ILE A 217 -7.23 -1.18 -22.22
N GLN A 218 -8.19 -0.28 -22.46
CA GLN A 218 -7.92 1.17 -22.46
C GLN A 218 -7.47 1.67 -21.09
N GLU A 219 -8.07 1.17 -20.01
CA GLU A 219 -7.66 1.51 -18.64
C GLU A 219 -6.22 1.06 -18.35
N ALA A 220 -5.84 -0.17 -18.73
CA ALA A 220 -4.47 -0.67 -18.59
C ALA A 220 -3.46 0.15 -19.40
N LEU A 221 -3.77 0.50 -20.65
CA LEU A 221 -2.94 1.37 -21.48
C LEU A 221 -2.73 2.75 -20.82
N GLY A 222 -3.75 3.25 -20.12
CA GLY A 222 -3.69 4.51 -19.38
C GLY A 222 -2.72 4.51 -18.19
N ILE A 223 -2.19 3.37 -17.76
CA ILE A 223 -1.14 3.31 -16.71
C ILE A 223 0.14 3.96 -17.23
N ARG A 224 0.48 3.76 -18.51
CA ARG A 224 1.65 4.37 -19.14
C ARG A 224 1.59 5.89 -19.05
N THR A 225 0.46 6.48 -19.44
CA THR A 225 0.27 7.93 -19.39
C THR A 225 0.38 8.46 -17.97
N ARG A 226 -0.24 7.78 -16.98
CA ARG A 226 -0.11 8.16 -15.56
C ARG A 226 1.33 8.14 -15.08
N TYR A 227 2.06 7.08 -15.42
CA TYR A 227 3.48 6.98 -15.09
C TYR A 227 4.27 8.11 -15.73
N GLN A 228 4.07 8.37 -17.03
CA GLN A 228 4.79 9.40 -17.78
C GLN A 228 4.52 10.79 -17.23
N ASP A 229 3.24 11.13 -17.03
CA ASP A 229 2.81 12.42 -16.46
C ASP A 229 3.44 12.65 -15.08
N LEU A 230 3.48 11.62 -14.24
CA LEU A 230 4.08 11.70 -12.91
C LEU A 230 5.61 11.80 -12.98
N TRP A 231 6.24 11.00 -13.85
CA TRP A 231 7.70 11.03 -14.05
C TRP A 231 8.13 12.41 -14.54
N GLU A 232 7.44 12.97 -15.52
CA GLU A 232 7.67 14.33 -16.01
C GLU A 232 7.43 15.37 -14.92
N LEU A 233 6.34 15.27 -14.17
CA LEU A 233 6.05 16.20 -13.06
C LEU A 233 7.17 16.26 -12.02
N LEU A 234 7.80 15.12 -11.71
CA LEU A 234 8.88 15.03 -10.73
C LEU A 234 10.25 15.48 -11.25
N HIS A 235 10.48 15.41 -12.56
CA HIS A 235 11.78 15.72 -13.18
C HIS A 235 11.77 17.01 -14.00
N ALA A 236 10.61 17.62 -14.22
CA ALA A 236 10.49 18.88 -14.93
C ALA A 236 10.99 20.04 -14.07
N THR A 237 11.60 21.02 -14.72
CA THR A 237 11.99 22.31 -14.15
C THR A 237 11.23 23.45 -14.85
N PRO A 238 9.90 23.52 -14.68
CA PRO A 238 9.08 24.46 -15.42
C PRO A 238 9.40 25.90 -15.04
N THR A 239 9.32 26.81 -16.01
CA THR A 239 9.47 28.24 -15.82
C THR A 239 8.10 28.92 -15.80
N PHE A 240 7.91 29.86 -14.87
CA PHE A 240 6.66 30.60 -14.68
C PHE A 240 6.94 32.08 -14.46
N GLY A 241 5.98 32.95 -14.78
CA GLY A 241 6.06 34.34 -14.37
C GLY A 241 5.88 34.49 -12.86
N PHE A 242 6.44 35.54 -12.26
CA PHE A 242 6.32 35.82 -10.81
C PHE A 242 4.86 35.89 -10.32
N ALA A 243 3.93 36.28 -11.21
CA ALA A 243 2.50 36.36 -10.92
C ALA A 243 1.78 34.99 -10.92
N ASP A 244 2.39 33.92 -11.45
CA ASP A 244 1.77 32.60 -11.61
C ASP A 244 1.93 31.71 -10.35
N ARG A 245 1.85 32.29 -9.15
CA ARG A 245 2.01 31.53 -7.88
C ARG A 245 1.02 30.37 -7.73
N TYR A 246 -0.17 30.49 -8.31
CA TYR A 246 -1.17 29.41 -8.34
C TYR A 246 -0.67 28.14 -9.05
N ARG A 247 0.29 28.24 -9.98
CA ARG A 247 0.88 27.07 -10.65
C ARG A 247 1.77 26.26 -9.72
N VAL A 248 2.54 26.95 -8.87
CA VAL A 248 3.38 26.31 -7.85
C VAL A 248 2.50 25.56 -6.85
N GLU A 249 1.47 26.22 -6.32
CA GLU A 249 0.49 25.59 -5.43
C GLU A 249 -0.23 24.41 -6.10
N GLY A 250 -0.57 24.54 -7.38
CA GLY A 250 -1.18 23.48 -8.19
C GLY A 250 -0.28 22.25 -8.32
N THR A 251 1.02 22.43 -8.58
CA THR A 251 2.01 21.35 -8.65
C THR A 251 2.15 20.64 -7.31
N ILE A 252 2.30 21.40 -6.21
CA ILE A 252 2.39 20.84 -4.85
C ILE A 252 1.14 20.05 -4.50
N ARG A 253 -0.05 20.59 -4.82
CA ARG A 253 -1.32 19.89 -4.57
C ARG A 253 -1.40 18.59 -5.37
N LYS A 254 -1.06 18.60 -6.66
CA LYS A 254 -1.07 17.40 -7.52
C LYS A 254 -0.14 16.31 -6.98
N LEU A 255 1.06 16.68 -6.53
CA LEU A 255 2.00 15.73 -5.90
C LEU A 255 1.44 15.14 -4.60
N ASN A 256 0.86 15.98 -3.75
CA ASN A 256 0.21 15.53 -2.51
C ASN A 256 -1.00 14.61 -2.77
N GLU A 257 -1.80 14.89 -3.80
CA GLU A 257 -2.94 14.05 -4.22
C GLU A 257 -2.48 12.66 -4.69
N LEU A 258 -1.26 12.57 -5.24
CA LEU A 258 -0.61 11.32 -5.65
C LEU A 258 0.17 10.65 -4.50
N GLY A 259 0.15 11.23 -3.29
CA GLY A 259 0.80 10.66 -2.10
C GLY A 259 2.27 11.03 -1.92
N PHE A 260 2.80 11.98 -2.68
CA PHE A 260 4.17 12.48 -2.52
C PHE A 260 4.25 13.58 -1.46
N ALA A 261 5.21 13.44 -0.55
CA ALA A 261 5.59 14.51 0.38
C ALA A 261 6.58 15.47 -0.31
N VAL A 262 6.12 16.70 -0.57
CA VAL A 262 7.00 17.77 -1.04
C VAL A 262 7.82 18.30 0.14
N ASP A 263 9.14 18.21 0.04
CA ASP A 263 10.09 18.60 1.09
C ASP A 263 10.54 20.06 0.92
N GLU A 264 10.99 20.39 -0.29
CA GLU A 264 11.43 21.75 -0.62
C GLU A 264 10.86 22.23 -1.94
N VAL A 265 10.51 23.50 -1.98
CA VAL A 265 10.14 24.23 -3.20
C VAL A 265 11.09 25.39 -3.34
N SER A 266 11.95 25.36 -4.36
CA SER A 266 12.83 26.48 -4.69
C SER A 266 12.42 27.14 -5.99
N LEU A 267 12.46 28.47 -5.98
CA LEU A 267 12.14 29.33 -7.12
C LEU A 267 13.38 30.18 -7.42
N GLN A 268 13.98 29.97 -8.59
CA GLN A 268 15.19 30.69 -9.01
C GLN A 268 14.90 31.56 -10.24
N PRO A 269 15.30 32.85 -10.27
CA PRO A 269 15.18 33.66 -11.47
C PRO A 269 15.94 33.05 -12.65
N VAL A 270 15.30 32.98 -13.83
CA VAL A 270 15.93 32.42 -15.05
C VAL A 270 17.00 33.35 -15.62
N GLY A 271 16.95 34.64 -15.30
CA GLY A 271 17.94 35.63 -15.70
C GLY A 271 17.82 36.95 -14.94
N THR A 272 18.82 37.82 -15.07
CA THR A 272 18.79 39.16 -14.47
C THR A 272 17.80 40.06 -15.21
N GLY A 273 16.78 40.54 -14.49
CA GLY A 273 15.78 41.46 -15.04
C GLY A 273 14.58 40.80 -15.74
N THR A 274 14.45 39.48 -15.65
CA THR A 274 13.23 38.77 -16.07
C THR A 274 12.31 38.54 -14.88
N ASP A 275 11.00 38.55 -15.12
CA ASP A 275 10.00 38.14 -14.12
C ASP A 275 9.78 36.61 -14.14
N GLU A 276 10.65 35.86 -14.82
CA GLU A 276 10.56 34.41 -14.96
C GLU A 276 11.32 33.70 -13.84
N LEU A 277 10.63 32.79 -13.16
CA LEU A 277 11.14 31.93 -12.11
C LEU A 277 11.12 30.46 -12.58
N GLN A 278 12.23 29.78 -12.42
CA GLN A 278 12.34 28.33 -12.55
C GLN A 278 11.92 27.67 -11.23
N LEU A 279 10.93 26.78 -11.30
CA LEU A 279 10.50 25.97 -10.16
C LEU A 279 11.32 24.68 -10.11
N HIS A 280 11.84 24.40 -8.93
CA HIS A 280 12.40 23.10 -8.59
C HIS A 280 11.67 22.56 -7.36
N VAL A 281 11.02 21.41 -7.51
CA VAL A 281 10.34 20.71 -6.42
C VAL A 281 11.19 19.52 -6.00
N ALA A 282 11.72 19.58 -4.78
CA ALA A 282 12.33 18.41 -4.16
C ALA A 282 11.24 17.62 -3.45
N VAL A 283 11.02 16.40 -3.91
CA VAL A 283 10.17 15.43 -3.21
C VAL A 283 11.04 14.68 -2.22
N GLY A 284 10.65 14.74 -0.95
CA GLY A 284 11.41 14.19 0.17
C GLY A 284 11.41 12.67 0.22
N ASP A 285 12.06 12.16 1.26
CA ASP A 285 11.97 10.75 1.64
C ASP A 285 10.50 10.37 1.87
N ARG A 286 10.09 9.20 1.38
CA ARG A 286 8.73 8.66 1.47
C ARG A 286 8.21 8.53 2.90
N ARG A 287 9.10 8.60 3.90
CA ARG A 287 8.76 8.49 5.33
C ARG A 287 8.94 9.80 6.10
N TYR A 288 8.93 10.96 5.46
CA TYR A 288 9.16 12.25 6.13
C TYR A 288 8.17 12.51 7.29
N TYR A 289 6.87 12.52 7.01
CA TYR A 289 5.83 12.74 8.02
C TYR A 289 5.76 11.57 9.00
N ALA A 290 5.89 10.34 8.52
CA ALA A 290 5.90 9.15 9.36
C ALA A 290 7.04 9.21 10.41
N THR A 291 8.24 9.59 9.99
CA THR A 291 9.41 9.72 10.88
C THR A 291 9.21 10.87 11.87
N ALA A 292 8.67 12.00 11.42
CA ALA A 292 8.38 13.13 12.30
C ALA A 292 7.34 12.77 13.37
N LEU A 293 6.23 12.13 12.98
CA LEU A 293 5.21 11.67 13.91
C LEU A 293 5.76 10.62 14.88
N GLN A 294 6.51 9.63 14.39
CA GLN A 294 7.11 8.60 15.23
C GLN A 294 8.05 9.19 16.28
N ARG A 295 8.87 10.19 15.92
CA ARG A 295 9.74 10.89 16.86
C ARG A 295 8.96 11.59 17.99
N LEU A 296 7.80 12.16 17.67
CA LEU A 296 6.96 12.91 18.63
C LEU A 296 6.08 12.00 19.49
N THR A 297 5.62 10.88 18.93
CA THR A 297 4.50 10.10 19.50
C THR A 297 4.83 8.62 19.72
N GLY A 298 5.86 8.09 19.06
CA GLY A 298 6.17 6.65 19.02
C GLY A 298 5.30 5.84 18.05
N LEU A 299 4.33 6.44 17.37
CA LEU A 299 3.46 5.74 16.42
C LEU A 299 4.22 5.43 15.11
N ASP A 300 4.21 4.17 14.68
CA ASP A 300 4.71 3.73 13.37
C ASP A 300 3.51 3.54 12.43
N VAL A 301 3.32 4.48 11.50
CA VAL A 301 2.15 4.57 10.61
C VAL A 301 2.61 4.91 9.18
N GLY A 302 1.69 4.82 8.22
CA GLY A 302 1.93 5.24 6.84
C GLY A 302 2.13 6.76 6.70
N GLU A 303 2.72 7.20 5.59
CA GLU A 303 3.05 8.60 5.35
C GLU A 303 1.81 9.49 5.23
N GLY A 304 0.80 9.00 4.50
CA GLY A 304 -0.49 9.68 4.33
C GLY A 304 -1.28 9.79 5.63
N GLN A 305 -1.27 8.73 6.45
CA GLN A 305 -1.81 8.74 7.81
C GLN A 305 -1.05 9.73 8.68
N ALA A 306 0.28 9.69 8.66
CA ALA A 306 1.11 10.55 9.50
C ALA A 306 0.86 12.04 9.23
N ARG A 307 0.70 12.41 7.95
CA ARG A 307 0.37 13.79 7.56
C ARG A 307 -0.94 14.28 8.18
N ILE A 308 -1.99 13.44 8.17
CA ILE A 308 -3.29 13.77 8.77
C ILE A 308 -3.16 13.89 10.29
N LEU A 309 -2.50 12.93 10.92
CA LEU A 309 -2.32 12.87 12.37
C LEU A 309 -1.45 14.00 12.91
N LEU A 310 -0.40 14.41 12.18
CA LEU A 310 0.40 15.58 12.53
C LEU A 310 -0.44 16.86 12.50
N GLY A 311 -1.38 16.99 11.55
CA GLY A 311 -2.32 18.10 11.53
C GLY A 311 -3.20 18.15 12.78
N ASP A 312 -3.76 17.00 13.18
CA ASP A 312 -4.57 16.88 14.40
C ASP A 312 -3.75 17.14 15.68
N LEU A 313 -2.51 16.64 15.74
CA LEU A 313 -1.56 16.91 16.82
C LEU A 313 -1.26 18.41 16.95
N GLN A 314 -1.02 19.12 15.84
CA GLN A 314 -0.74 20.56 15.87
C GLN A 314 -1.96 21.35 16.33
N ALA A 315 -3.17 20.94 15.94
CA ALA A 315 -4.40 21.56 16.44
C ALA A 315 -4.55 21.37 17.96
N TYR A 316 -4.30 20.17 18.47
CA TYR A 316 -4.31 19.87 19.90
C TYR A 316 -3.24 20.68 20.67
N ARG A 317 -2.01 20.74 20.15
CA ARG A 317 -0.95 21.57 20.73
C ARG A 317 -1.36 23.04 20.82
N GLY A 318 -1.99 23.57 19.77
CA GLY A 318 -2.49 24.94 19.75
C GLY A 318 -3.56 25.20 20.82
N GLN A 319 -4.45 24.23 21.07
CA GLN A 319 -5.42 24.30 22.17
C GLN A 319 -4.70 24.25 23.54
N LEU A 320 -3.83 23.27 23.74
CA LEU A 320 -3.12 23.06 25.00
C LEU A 320 -2.26 24.28 25.39
N SER A 321 -1.56 24.90 24.42
CA SER A 321 -0.79 26.12 24.66
C SER A 321 -1.68 27.30 25.09
N ARG A 322 -2.90 27.42 24.56
CA ARG A 322 -3.85 28.47 24.97
C ARG A 322 -4.34 28.24 26.40
N GLU A 323 -4.62 26.99 26.77
CA GLU A 323 -5.07 26.63 28.12
C GLU A 323 -3.95 26.80 29.16
N ALA A 324 -2.72 26.45 28.81
CA ALA A 324 -1.54 26.62 29.67
C ALA A 324 -1.07 28.10 29.77
N GLY A 325 -1.43 28.94 28.80
CA GLY A 325 -0.99 30.34 28.71
C GLY A 325 0.45 30.53 28.23
N HIS A 326 1.09 29.47 27.72
CA HIS A 326 2.42 29.51 27.10
C HIS A 326 2.53 28.42 26.04
N ASP A 327 3.53 28.51 25.15
CA ASP A 327 3.79 27.47 24.17
C ASP A 327 4.22 26.17 24.85
N VAL A 328 3.48 25.10 24.58
CA VAL A 328 3.85 23.74 25.00
C VAL A 328 4.84 23.14 24.01
N ASP A 329 5.84 22.43 24.53
CA ASP A 329 6.84 21.76 23.70
C ASP A 329 6.21 20.62 22.88
N GLU A 330 6.76 20.38 21.70
CA GLU A 330 6.19 19.43 20.74
C GLU A 330 6.15 17.99 21.23
N ARG A 331 7.13 17.59 22.04
CA ARG A 331 7.24 16.21 22.51
C ARG A 331 6.23 15.92 23.60
N THR A 332 6.07 16.84 24.56
CA THR A 332 5.02 16.76 25.58
C THR A 332 3.64 16.80 24.93
N ALA A 333 3.41 17.71 23.99
CA ALA A 333 2.15 17.75 23.23
C ALA A 333 1.90 16.42 22.48
N GLY A 334 2.92 15.85 21.86
CA GLY A 334 2.88 14.55 21.20
C GLY A 334 2.42 13.42 22.12
N GLN A 335 3.04 13.30 23.30
CA GLN A 335 2.71 12.26 24.27
C GLN A 335 1.31 12.42 24.86
N LEU A 336 0.92 13.64 25.23
CA LEU A 336 -0.41 13.92 25.75
C LEU A 336 -1.49 13.68 24.69
N TRP A 337 -1.26 14.13 23.46
CA TRP A 337 -2.19 13.91 22.35
C TRP A 337 -2.45 12.42 22.10
N VAL A 338 -1.40 11.58 22.12
CA VAL A 338 -1.57 10.12 21.98
C VAL A 338 -2.51 9.59 23.06
N MET A 339 -2.25 9.94 24.31
CA MET A 339 -2.98 9.42 25.47
C MET A 339 -4.42 9.93 25.54
N GLU A 340 -4.63 11.23 25.32
CA GLU A 340 -5.89 11.91 25.60
C GLU A 340 -6.82 11.96 24.39
N VAL A 341 -6.26 11.95 23.17
CA VAL A 341 -7.02 12.16 21.93
C VAL A 341 -6.89 10.97 21.00
N ALA A 342 -5.68 10.67 20.53
CA ALA A 342 -5.48 9.73 19.43
C ALA A 342 -5.91 8.31 19.80
N THR A 343 -5.40 7.76 20.90
CA THR A 343 -5.73 6.38 21.32
C THR A 343 -7.22 6.20 21.59
N PRO A 344 -7.90 7.07 22.39
CA PRO A 344 -9.35 6.97 22.57
C PRO A 344 -10.13 7.06 21.26
N MET A 345 -9.78 8.00 20.37
CA MET A 345 -10.50 8.18 19.10
C MET A 345 -10.25 7.05 18.11
N MET A 346 -9.04 6.50 18.06
CA MET A 346 -8.72 5.29 17.29
C MET A 346 -9.61 4.13 17.71
N HIS A 347 -9.76 3.87 19.02
CA HIS A 347 -10.65 2.80 19.49
C HIS A 347 -12.12 3.06 19.13
N ARG A 348 -12.61 4.28 19.30
CA ARG A 348 -14.01 4.63 18.98
C ARG A 348 -14.29 4.55 17.49
N ALA A 349 -13.39 5.06 16.65
CA ALA A 349 -13.52 5.01 15.20
C ALA A 349 -13.45 3.56 14.70
N HIS A 350 -12.52 2.76 15.21
CA HIS A 350 -12.39 1.35 14.85
C HIS A 350 -13.66 0.56 15.21
N ALA A 351 -14.22 0.80 16.40
CA ALA A 351 -15.50 0.19 16.79
C ALA A 351 -16.66 0.63 15.89
N ALA A 352 -16.71 1.90 15.47
CA ALA A 352 -17.74 2.42 14.58
C ALA A 352 -17.74 1.71 13.22
N VAL A 353 -16.57 1.26 12.74
CA VAL A 353 -16.41 0.53 11.47
C VAL A 353 -16.41 -1.00 11.66
N GLY A 354 -16.91 -1.49 12.80
CA GLY A 354 -17.02 -2.91 13.09
C GLY A 354 -15.67 -3.61 13.35
N ASN A 355 -14.65 -2.86 13.77
CA ASN A 355 -13.26 -3.31 13.91
C ASN A 355 -12.66 -3.85 12.60
N SER A 356 -13.09 -3.30 11.47
CA SER A 356 -12.48 -3.56 10.17
C SER A 356 -11.23 -2.70 9.98
N GLY A 357 -10.22 -3.25 9.29
CA GLY A 357 -8.98 -2.54 8.98
C GLY A 357 -8.10 -2.28 10.20
N SER A 358 -7.45 -1.11 10.24
CA SER A 358 -6.64 -0.67 11.37
C SER A 358 -7.28 0.49 12.12
N ALA A 359 -7.08 0.55 13.44
CA ALA A 359 -7.62 1.63 14.25
C ALA A 359 -7.06 3.02 13.87
N VAL A 360 -5.82 3.07 13.39
CA VAL A 360 -5.18 4.29 12.87
C VAL A 360 -5.90 4.79 11.62
N GLN A 361 -6.18 3.89 10.66
CA GLN A 361 -6.88 4.26 9.44
C GLN A 361 -8.32 4.72 9.74
N ALA A 362 -9.02 4.01 10.63
CA ALA A 362 -10.37 4.41 11.07
C ALA A 362 -10.37 5.80 11.70
N TYR A 363 -9.33 6.16 12.46
CA TYR A 363 -9.21 7.52 13.01
C TYR A 363 -8.97 8.57 11.92
N CYS A 364 -8.11 8.28 10.93
CA CYS A 364 -7.91 9.18 9.80
C CYS A 364 -9.21 9.41 9.01
N ASP A 365 -9.99 8.35 8.79
CA ASP A 365 -11.30 8.42 8.13
C ASP A 365 -12.31 9.24 8.98
N LEU A 366 -12.28 9.11 10.31
CA LEU A 366 -13.10 9.94 11.21
C LEU A 366 -12.77 11.43 11.07
N LEU A 367 -11.48 11.78 11.04
CA LEU A 367 -11.03 13.16 10.89
C LEU A 367 -11.48 13.75 9.54
N GLU A 368 -11.33 12.99 8.45
CA GLU A 368 -11.79 13.39 7.12
C GLU A 368 -13.31 13.61 7.08
N VAL A 369 -14.09 12.64 7.57
CA VAL A 369 -15.55 12.70 7.58
C VAL A 369 -16.03 13.89 8.41
N ARG A 370 -15.42 14.14 9.57
CA ARG A 370 -15.74 15.31 10.40
C ARG A 370 -15.48 16.61 9.64
N TRP A 371 -14.34 16.72 8.97
CA TRP A 371 -13.98 17.90 8.19
C TRP A 371 -14.99 18.16 7.06
N LEU A 372 -15.28 17.16 6.22
CA LEU A 372 -16.23 17.29 5.11
C LEU A 372 -17.65 17.62 5.56
N LEU A 373 -18.12 16.99 6.65
CA LEU A 373 -19.43 17.32 7.21
C LEU A 373 -19.49 18.74 7.77
N SER A 374 -18.39 19.21 8.37
CA SER A 374 -18.29 20.57 8.91
C SER A 374 -18.23 21.62 7.80
N GLU A 375 -17.49 21.35 6.73
CA GLU A 375 -17.43 22.21 5.55
C GLU A 375 -18.83 22.40 4.94
N ARG A 376 -19.56 21.29 4.74
CA ARG A 376 -20.94 21.32 4.21
C ARG A 376 -21.92 22.03 5.14
N ALA A 377 -21.72 21.94 6.45
CA ALA A 377 -22.57 22.60 7.45
C ALA A 377 -22.20 24.08 7.67
N GLY A 378 -21.01 24.51 7.24
CA GLY A 378 -20.45 25.83 7.53
C GLY A 378 -20.04 26.04 8.99
N HIS A 379 -20.01 24.99 9.81
CA HIS A 379 -19.59 25.00 11.20
C HIS A 379 -19.12 23.61 11.65
N ASP A 380 -18.36 23.53 12.74
CA ASP A 380 -17.95 22.23 13.31
C ASP A 380 -19.18 21.41 13.74
N VAL A 381 -19.31 20.19 13.21
CA VAL A 381 -20.41 19.29 13.54
C VAL A 381 -20.13 18.40 14.76
N GLY A 382 -18.88 18.37 15.23
CA GLY A 382 -18.43 17.56 16.36
C GLY A 382 -18.22 16.08 16.04
N THR A 383 -17.46 15.43 16.91
CA THR A 383 -17.01 14.04 16.75
C THR A 383 -18.16 13.02 16.74
N GLU A 384 -19.20 13.21 17.55
CA GLU A 384 -20.32 12.24 17.64
C GLU A 384 -21.09 12.13 16.32
N ARG A 385 -21.29 13.24 15.62
CA ARG A 385 -21.97 13.22 14.32
C ARG A 385 -21.13 12.50 13.27
N ALA A 386 -19.82 12.71 13.29
CA ALA A 386 -18.90 12.04 12.36
C ALA A 386 -18.80 10.53 12.64
N LEU A 387 -18.73 10.11 13.90
CA LEU A 387 -18.78 8.70 14.30
C LEU A 387 -20.09 8.02 13.87
N HIS A 388 -21.21 8.72 14.02
CA HIS A 388 -22.51 8.22 13.57
C HIS A 388 -22.53 8.02 12.04
N ALA A 389 -22.01 8.99 11.28
CA ALA A 389 -21.90 8.89 9.83
C ALA A 389 -21.03 7.70 9.39
N LEU A 390 -19.87 7.49 10.03
CA LEU A 390 -19.03 6.31 9.80
C LEU A 390 -19.79 5.01 10.10
N SER A 391 -20.41 4.91 11.29
CA SER A 391 -21.09 3.68 11.73
C SER A 391 -22.26 3.25 10.85
N ARG A 392 -22.92 4.21 10.20
CA ARG A 392 -24.02 3.95 9.26
C ARG A 392 -23.57 3.89 7.81
N ASN A 393 -22.28 4.07 7.55
CA ASN A 393 -21.72 4.19 6.21
C ASN A 393 -22.43 5.26 5.36
N VAL A 394 -22.79 6.38 5.99
CA VAL A 394 -23.41 7.56 5.35
C VAL A 394 -22.40 8.70 5.31
N VAL A 395 -21.21 8.38 4.79
CA VAL A 395 -20.11 9.34 4.64
C VAL A 395 -20.26 10.14 3.33
N PRO A 396 -19.73 11.37 3.26
CA PRO A 396 -19.69 12.16 2.03
C PRO A 396 -19.16 11.39 0.81
N SER A 397 -19.75 11.63 -0.37
CA SER A 397 -19.38 11.03 -1.68
C SER A 397 -17.90 11.16 -2.05
N GLU A 398 -17.30 12.25 -1.62
CA GLU A 398 -15.91 12.60 -1.87
C GLU A 398 -14.96 12.00 -0.83
N SER A 399 -15.48 11.53 0.31
CA SER A 399 -14.67 10.94 1.37
C SER A 399 -14.03 9.64 0.89
N ALA A 400 -12.75 9.51 1.15
CA ALA A 400 -12.04 8.28 0.84
C ALA A 400 -12.43 7.13 1.80
N ALA A 401 -13.06 7.44 2.94
CA ALA A 401 -13.72 6.49 3.84
C ALA A 401 -14.84 5.67 3.16
N GLN A 402 -15.36 6.08 1.99
CA GLN A 402 -16.29 5.23 1.22
C GLN A 402 -15.68 3.90 0.80
N LEU A 403 -14.36 3.83 0.69
CA LEU A 403 -13.64 2.60 0.40
C LEU A 403 -13.68 1.60 1.57
N GLN A 404 -14.14 2.00 2.76
CA GLN A 404 -14.32 1.12 3.93
C GLN A 404 -15.22 -0.08 3.65
N VAL A 405 -16.21 0.05 2.75
CA VAL A 405 -17.11 -1.06 2.34
C VAL A 405 -16.33 -2.23 1.71
N VAL A 406 -15.13 -1.97 1.21
CA VAL A 406 -14.29 -2.96 0.54
C VAL A 406 -13.31 -3.64 1.52
N GLU A 407 -13.20 -3.13 2.74
CA GLU A 407 -12.12 -3.44 3.69
C GLU A 407 -12.28 -4.70 4.54
N THR A 408 -13.20 -5.64 4.25
CA THR A 408 -13.12 -6.94 4.94
C THR A 408 -11.75 -7.53 4.59
N PRO A 409 -10.81 -7.69 5.55
CA PRO A 409 -9.47 -8.22 5.30
C PRO A 409 -9.60 -9.57 4.62
N THR A 410 -8.51 -10.11 4.07
CA THR A 410 -8.51 -11.40 3.36
C THR A 410 -8.95 -12.56 4.26
N GLU A 411 -10.25 -12.68 4.53
CA GLU A 411 -10.90 -13.78 5.21
C GLU A 411 -11.01 -14.96 4.24
N PRO A 412 -10.92 -16.20 4.76
CA PRO A 412 -11.16 -17.40 3.97
C PRO A 412 -12.56 -17.34 3.35
N PHE A 413 -12.65 -17.59 2.04
CA PHE A 413 -13.92 -17.82 1.37
C PHE A 413 -14.19 -19.31 1.32
N SER A 414 -15.46 -19.71 1.41
CA SER A 414 -15.89 -21.04 1.02
C SER A 414 -15.64 -21.24 -0.47
N VAL A 415 -15.09 -22.40 -0.86
CA VAL A 415 -14.78 -22.86 -2.23
C VAL A 415 -16.06 -23.12 -3.03
N LEU A 416 -16.95 -22.14 -3.11
CA LEU A 416 -18.10 -22.23 -4.01
C LEU A 416 -17.75 -21.48 -5.29
N ASP A 417 -17.61 -22.29 -6.34
CA ASP A 417 -17.47 -21.98 -7.76
C ASP A 417 -16.03 -21.86 -8.28
N ASP A 418 -15.25 -22.93 -8.12
CA ASP A 418 -14.26 -23.33 -9.14
C ASP A 418 -14.96 -24.33 -10.08
N PRO A 419 -15.37 -23.94 -11.31
CA PRO A 419 -15.98 -24.88 -12.25
C PRO A 419 -14.96 -25.84 -12.88
N GLU A 420 -13.71 -25.88 -12.40
CA GLU A 420 -12.67 -26.80 -12.90
C GLU A 420 -12.56 -28.11 -12.11
N ASP A 421 -13.33 -28.30 -11.04
CA ASP A 421 -13.42 -29.56 -10.28
C ASP A 421 -14.78 -30.28 -10.44
N GLU A 422 -15.40 -30.22 -11.63
CA GLU A 422 -16.36 -31.27 -12.00
C GLU A 422 -15.56 -32.53 -12.38
N GLU A 423 -15.58 -33.49 -11.46
CA GLU A 423 -15.19 -34.89 -11.66
C GLU A 423 -15.49 -35.35 -13.09
N GLN A 424 -14.47 -35.76 -13.84
CA GLN A 424 -14.68 -36.61 -15.01
C GLN A 424 -15.48 -37.84 -14.55
N PRO A 425 -16.73 -38.05 -15.01
CA PRO A 425 -17.38 -39.32 -14.74
C PRO A 425 -16.64 -40.39 -15.54
N ASP A 426 -16.29 -41.45 -14.82
CA ASP A 426 -15.68 -42.68 -15.32
C ASP A 426 -16.31 -43.16 -16.65
N ALA A 427 -15.44 -43.70 -17.50
CA ALA A 427 -15.78 -44.28 -18.79
C ALA A 427 -16.84 -45.39 -18.71
N GLU A 428 -17.77 -45.43 -19.67
CA GLU A 428 -18.43 -46.68 -20.07
C GLU A 428 -17.79 -47.23 -21.36
N PRO A 429 -17.50 -48.54 -21.43
CA PRO A 429 -16.92 -49.17 -22.61
C PRO A 429 -18.03 -49.62 -23.57
N PHE A 430 -17.91 -49.25 -24.84
CA PHE A 430 -18.52 -49.99 -25.96
C PHE A 430 -17.55 -50.09 -27.13
#